data_AF-A0A2N8RX25-F1
#
_entry.id   AF-A0A2N8RX25-F1
#
_cell.length_a   1.000
_cell.length_b   1.000
_cell.length_c   1.000
_cell.angle_alpha   90.00
_cell.angle_beta   90.00
_cell.angle_gamma   90.00
#
_symmetry.space_group_name_H-M   'P 1'
#
loop_
_entity.id
_entity.type
_entity.pdbx_description
1 polymer ?
#
loop_
_entity_poly.entity_id
_entity_poly.type
_entity_poly.pdbx_seq_one_letter_code
_entity_poly.pdbx_strand_id
1 'polypeptide(L)'
;MNIEERDLLIRSICQQVGDGTLSMHEAIRRLRVEVTGLNQARFAKMCKISMRALNHLEYGDGNPTLKTLESVFKVFGMRISLAMINNPPHA
;
A
#
# COMPACT_ATOMS: atom_id res chain seq x y z
N MET A 1 10.94 14.19 8.26
CA MET A 1 9.55 13.92 8.67
C MET A 1 9.56 13.45 10.10
N ASN A 2 8.81 14.12 10.96
CA ASN A 2 8.65 13.72 12.36
C ASN A 2 7.63 12.55 12.48
N ILE A 3 7.44 12.03 13.70
CA ILE A 3 6.58 10.86 13.93
C ILE A 3 5.10 11.17 13.64
N GLU A 4 4.61 12.36 14.00
CA GLU A 4 3.21 12.77 13.76
C GLU A 4 2.93 12.95 12.27
N GLU A 5 3.79 13.65 11.54
CA GLU A 5 3.69 13.83 10.09
C GLU A 5 3.63 12.48 9.37
N ARG A 6 4.43 11.51 9.83
CA ARG A 6 4.42 10.15 9.31
C ARG A 6 3.09 9.44 9.55
N ASP A 7 2.53 9.56 10.76
CA ASP A 7 1.25 8.93 11.09
C ASP A 7 0.10 9.53 10.28
N LEU A 8 0.08 10.86 10.16
CA LEU A 8 -0.90 11.59 9.34
C LEU A 8 -0.85 11.17 7.87
N LEU A 9 0.36 11.04 7.30
CA LEU A 9 0.53 10.60 5.93
C LEU A 9 0.00 9.17 5.71
N ILE A 10 0.33 8.23 6.61
CA ILE A 10 -0.16 6.85 6.52
C ILE A 10 -1.69 6.81 6.58
N ARG A 11 -2.31 7.52 7.53
CA ARG A 11 -3.78 7.59 7.65
C ARG A 11 -4.42 8.18 6.41
N SER A 12 -3.83 9.25 5.86
CA SER A 12 -4.30 9.89 4.64
C SER A 12 -4.26 8.93 3.44
N ILE A 13 -3.19 8.14 3.29
CA ILE A 13 -3.09 7.11 2.24
C ILE A 13 -4.17 6.05 2.42
N CYS A 14 -4.37 5.54 3.63
CA CYS A 14 -5.41 4.54 3.92
C CYS A 14 -6.82 5.05 3.59
N GLN A 15 -7.12 6.29 3.96
CA GLN A 15 -8.41 6.90 3.68
C GLN A 15 -8.63 7.03 2.17
N GLN A 16 -7.66 7.54 1.41
CA GLN A 16 -7.79 7.67 -0.04
C GLN A 16 -8.01 6.31 -0.74
N VAL A 17 -7.37 5.24 -0.24
CA VAL A 17 -7.61 3.87 -0.73
C VAL A 17 -9.02 3.40 -0.40
N GLY A 18 -9.50 3.65 0.83
CA GLY A 18 -10.86 3.30 1.25
C GLY A 18 -11.94 4.04 0.45
N ASP A 19 -11.68 5.31 0.11
CA ASP A 19 -12.58 6.16 -0.67
C ASP A 19 -12.50 5.88 -2.19
N GLY A 20 -11.58 5.02 -2.63
CA GLY A 20 -11.35 4.69 -4.05
C GLY A 20 -10.69 5.80 -4.86
N THR A 21 -10.19 6.86 -4.21
CA THR A 21 -9.49 7.98 -4.87
C THR A 21 -8.00 7.71 -5.10
N LEU A 22 -7.46 6.71 -4.42
CA LEU A 22 -6.12 6.19 -4.61
C LEU A 22 -6.19 4.68 -4.78
N SER A 23 -5.56 4.17 -5.81
CA SER A 23 -5.50 2.73 -6.03
C SER A 23 -4.45 2.06 -5.11
N MET A 24 -4.55 0.73 -4.96
CA MET A 24 -3.64 -0.01 -4.09
C MET A 24 -2.17 0.04 -4.56
N HIS A 25 -1.91 -0.03 -5.88
CA HIS A 25 -0.55 0.06 -6.42
C HIS A 25 0.12 1.42 -6.18
N GLU A 26 -0.64 2.52 -6.33
CA GLU A 26 -0.17 3.86 -6.01
C GLU A 26 0.11 4.01 -4.51
N ALA A 27 -0.77 3.49 -3.65
CA ALA A 27 -0.57 3.51 -2.20
C ALA A 27 0.74 2.81 -1.79
N ILE A 28 1.03 1.63 -2.35
CA ILE A 28 2.29 0.91 -2.07
C ILE A 28 3.50 1.76 -2.47
N ARG A 29 3.47 2.38 -3.64
CA ARG A 29 4.55 3.28 -4.11
C ARG A 29 4.71 4.51 -3.20
N ARG A 30 3.61 5.15 -2.80
CA ARG A 30 3.63 6.31 -1.89
C ARG A 30 4.19 5.94 -0.52
N LEU A 31 3.76 4.81 0.05
CA LEU A 31 4.32 4.28 1.29
C LEU A 31 5.83 4.05 1.17
N ARG A 32 6.29 3.48 0.05
CA ARG A 32 7.73 3.31 -0.15
C ARG A 32 8.46 4.65 -0.22
N VAL A 33 8.03 5.56 -1.09
CA VAL A 33 8.77 6.80 -1.38
C VAL A 33 8.61 7.83 -0.27
N GLU A 34 7.38 8.16 0.09
CA GLU A 34 7.07 9.27 1.00
C GLU A 34 7.23 8.87 2.46
N VAL A 35 6.85 7.65 2.85
CA VAL A 35 6.92 7.22 4.26
C VAL A 35 8.30 6.67 4.64
N THR A 36 8.97 5.95 3.74
CA THR A 36 10.24 5.27 4.06
C THR A 36 11.47 5.87 3.37
N GLY A 37 11.29 6.62 2.29
CA GLY A 37 12.41 7.15 1.48
C GLY A 37 13.26 6.06 0.81
N LEU A 38 12.77 4.81 0.75
CA LEU A 38 13.55 3.69 0.24
C LEU A 38 13.39 3.51 -1.27
N ASN A 39 14.46 3.06 -1.92
CA ASN A 39 14.36 2.48 -3.25
C ASN A 39 13.66 1.11 -3.22
N GLN A 40 13.27 0.60 -4.38
CA GLN A 40 12.53 -0.66 -4.51
C GLN A 40 13.28 -1.85 -3.90
N ALA A 41 14.59 -1.98 -4.12
CA ALA A 41 15.38 -3.09 -3.60
C ALA A 41 15.37 -3.15 -2.07
N ARG A 42 15.59 -2.00 -1.40
CA ARG A 42 15.58 -1.92 0.07
C ARG A 42 14.18 -2.14 0.63
N PHE A 43 13.17 -1.58 -0.01
CA PHE A 43 11.78 -1.72 0.42
C PHE A 43 11.27 -3.16 0.28
N ALA A 44 11.59 -3.84 -0.83
CA ALA A 44 11.24 -5.23 -1.05
C ALA A 44 11.85 -6.14 0.03
N LYS A 45 13.12 -5.90 0.38
CA LYS A 45 13.79 -6.61 1.49
C LYS A 45 13.09 -6.38 2.83
N MET A 46 12.69 -5.13 3.12
CA MET A 46 11.94 -4.79 4.34
C MET A 46 10.59 -5.51 4.41
N CYS A 47 9.88 -5.59 3.28
CA CYS A 47 8.61 -6.29 3.16
C CYS A 47 8.77 -7.81 3.00
N LYS A 48 10.01 -8.34 2.98
CA LYS A 48 10.32 -9.77 2.78
C LYS A 48 9.72 -10.36 1.49
N ILE A 49 9.71 -9.57 0.41
CA ILE A 49 9.30 -9.99 -0.94
C ILE A 49 10.43 -9.77 -1.94
N SER A 50 10.31 -10.36 -3.13
CA SER A 50 11.27 -10.08 -4.21
C SER A 50 11.07 -8.68 -4.78
N MET A 51 12.13 -8.06 -5.29
CA MET A 51 12.04 -6.77 -5.99
C MET A 51 11.11 -6.87 -7.21
N ARG A 52 11.11 -8.01 -7.90
CA ARG A 52 10.16 -8.28 -8.99
C ARG A 52 8.71 -8.25 -8.51
N ALA A 53 8.40 -8.89 -7.38
CA ALA A 53 7.07 -8.87 -6.81
C ALA A 53 6.65 -7.43 -6.45
N LEU A 54 7.55 -6.66 -5.81
CA LEU A 54 7.29 -5.24 -5.54
C LEU A 54 7.05 -4.44 -6.82
N ASN A 55 7.82 -4.67 -7.88
CA ASN A 55 7.60 -3.98 -9.15
C ASN A 55 6.19 -4.26 -9.71
N HIS A 56 5.76 -5.53 -9.77
CA HIS A 56 4.41 -5.86 -10.22
C HIS A 56 3.33 -5.19 -9.34
N LEU A 57 3.52 -5.17 -8.01
CA LEU A 57 2.63 -4.47 -7.09
C LEU A 57 2.53 -2.97 -7.38
N GLU A 58 3.64 -2.30 -7.67
CA GLU A 58 3.67 -0.85 -7.92
C GLU A 58 3.24 -0.47 -9.35
N TYR A 59 3.40 -1.37 -10.32
CA TYR A 59 2.90 -1.17 -11.69
C TYR A 59 1.41 -1.47 -11.83
N GLY A 60 0.79 -2.12 -10.83
CA GLY A 60 -0.62 -2.53 -10.92
C GLY A 60 -0.85 -3.67 -11.91
N ASP A 61 0.23 -4.37 -12.29
CA ASP A 61 0.19 -5.48 -13.23
C ASP A 61 0.12 -6.81 -12.46
N GLY A 62 -0.96 -7.57 -12.70
CA GLY A 62 -1.23 -8.89 -12.12
C GLY A 62 -2.21 -8.90 -10.95
N ASN A 63 -2.36 -10.09 -10.35
CA ASN A 63 -3.24 -10.33 -9.20
C ASN A 63 -2.38 -10.81 -8.01
N PRO A 64 -1.88 -9.90 -7.16
CA PRO A 64 -1.04 -10.28 -6.04
C PRO A 64 -1.81 -11.11 -5.01
N THR A 65 -1.13 -12.07 -4.39
CA THR A 65 -1.76 -12.82 -3.29
C THR A 65 -2.00 -11.91 -2.09
N LEU A 66 -3.05 -12.22 -1.31
CA LEU A 66 -3.32 -11.53 -0.05
C LEU A 66 -2.08 -11.53 0.87
N LYS A 67 -1.36 -12.66 0.94
CA LYS A 67 -0.12 -12.81 1.72
C LYS A 67 0.97 -11.82 1.29
N THR A 68 1.11 -11.59 -0.02
CA THR A 68 2.09 -10.62 -0.55
C THR A 68 1.72 -9.21 -0.11
N LEU A 69 0.45 -8.83 -0.23
CA LEU A 69 -0.03 -7.53 0.20
C LEU A 69 0.11 -7.33 1.72
N GLU A 70 -0.28 -8.33 2.52
CA GLU A 70 -0.09 -8.32 3.98
C GLU A 70 1.38 -8.13 4.37
N SER A 71 2.32 -8.74 3.63
CA SER A 71 3.76 -8.58 3.89
C SER A 71 4.23 -7.14 3.71
N VAL A 72 3.62 -6.40 2.79
CA VAL A 72 3.87 -4.96 2.58
C VAL A 72 3.20 -4.13 3.67
N PHE A 73 1.93 -4.36 3.98
CA PHE A 73 1.18 -3.50 4.90
C PHE A 73 1.55 -3.70 6.37
N LYS A 74 1.95 -4.92 6.76
CA LYS A 74 2.29 -5.26 8.15
C LYS A 74 3.52 -4.49 8.66
N VAL A 75 4.46 -4.09 7.81
CA VAL A 75 5.63 -3.28 8.23
C VAL A 75 5.26 -1.86 8.68
N PHE A 76 4.04 -1.42 8.36
CA PHE A 76 3.47 -0.15 8.79
C PHE A 76 2.42 -0.32 9.90
N GLY A 77 2.23 -1.53 10.43
CA GLY A 77 1.16 -1.82 11.40
C GLY A 77 -0.24 -1.88 10.78
N MET A 78 -0.33 -2.05 9.46
CA MET A 78 -1.60 -2.08 8.74
C MET A 78 -2.04 -3.51 8.40
N ARG A 79 -3.35 -3.67 8.16
CA ARG A 79 -3.98 -4.90 7.66
C ARG A 79 -4.94 -4.57 6.52
N ILE A 80 -5.22 -5.53 5.66
CA ILE A 80 -6.26 -5.41 4.65
C ILE A 80 -7.64 -5.64 5.30
N SER A 81 -8.63 -4.87 4.86
CA SER A 81 -10.04 -4.99 5.26
C SER A 81 -10.97 -4.71 4.09
N LEU A 82 -12.25 -5.02 4.27
CA LEU A 82 -13.32 -4.70 3.32
C LEU A 82 -13.79 -3.25 3.50
N ALA A 83 -14.25 -2.64 2.41
CA ALA A 83 -14.93 -1.35 2.38
C ALA A 83 -16.18 -1.44 1.48
N MET A 84 -17.15 -0.56 1.69
CA MET A 84 -18.32 -0.46 0.81
C MET A 84 -17.93 0.26 -0.47
N ILE A 85 -18.43 -0.21 -1.62
CA ILE A 85 -18.31 0.51 -2.88
C ILE A 85 -19.45 1.53 -2.90
N ASN A 86 -19.13 2.81 -3.11
CA ASN A 86 -20.14 3.83 -3.31
C ASN A 86 -20.88 3.54 -4.63
N ASN A 87 -22.17 3.23 -4.54
CA ASN A 87 -23.05 2.75 -5.63
C ASN A 87 -22.77 1.29 -6.08
N PRO A 88 -23.21 0.28 -5.31
CA PRO A 88 -23.06 -1.11 -5.73
C PRO A 88 -23.90 -1.38 -6.99
N PRO A 89 -23.46 -2.28 -7.90
CA PRO A 89 -24.12 -2.54 -9.19
C PRO A 89 -25.56 -3.08 -9.10
N HIS A 90 -26.09 -3.26 -7.89
CA HIS A 90 -27.41 -3.79 -7.59
C HIS A 90 -28.22 -2.92 -6.61
N ALA A 91 -27.80 -1.67 -6.34
CA ALA A 91 -28.62 -0.67 -5.64
C ALA A 91 -29.43 0.18 -6.63
#